data_AF-A0A1H6SGT6-F1
#
_entry.id   AF-A0A1H6SGT6-F1
#
_cell.length_a   1.000
_cell.length_b   1.000
_cell.length_c   1.000
_cell.angle_alpha   90.00
_cell.angle_beta   90.00
_cell.angle_gamma   90.00
#
_symmetry.space_group_name_H-M   'P 1'
#
loop_
_entity.id
_entity.type
_entity.pdbx_description
1 polymer ?
#
loop_
_entity_poly.entity_id
_entity_poly.type
_entity_poly.pdbx_seq_one_letter_code
_entity_poly.pdbx_strand_id
1 'polypeptide(L)' 'QYIVAGQGHNRLKSTNLLERLNQEVRRREKVIRIFPNHASANRLIGAVLMDKSEEWLSSTRKYISNHSIN' A
#
# COMPACT_ATOMS: atom_id res chain seq x y z
N GLN A 1 -25.17 1.05 -28.44
CA GLN A 1 -23.96 0.43 -27.87
C GLN A 1 -23.57 1.25 -26.65
N TYR A 2 -24.02 0.87 -25.45
CA TYR A 2 -23.64 1.59 -24.23
C TYR A 2 -22.25 1.13 -23.83
N ILE A 3 -21.24 1.97 -24.06
CA ILE A 3 -19.92 1.77 -23.49
C ILE A 3 -20.08 2.03 -22.00
N VAL A 4 -20.29 0.96 -21.23
CA VAL A 4 -20.08 0.99 -19.79
C VAL A 4 -18.59 1.26 -19.64
N ALA A 5 -18.23 2.54 -19.59
CA ALA A 5 -16.99 3.02 -19.02
C ALA A 5 -17.07 2.71 -17.52
N GLY A 6 -17.05 1.41 -17.18
CA GLY A 6 -16.88 0.95 -15.83
C GLY A 6 -15.57 1.55 -15.40
N GLN A 7 -15.62 2.51 -14.50
CA GLN A 7 -14.45 3.09 -13.86
C GLN A 7 -13.80 1.99 -13.03
N GLY A 8 -13.13 1.07 -13.71
CA GLY A 8 -12.30 0.07 -13.10
C GLY A 8 -11.13 0.82 -12.49
N HIS A 9 -10.93 0.64 -11.20
CA HIS A 9 -9.69 1.05 -10.55
C HIS A 9 -8.55 0.25 -11.21
N ASN A 10 -7.99 0.75 -12.32
CA ASN A 10 -6.93 0.05 -13.07
C ASN A 10 -5.70 -0.27 -12.21
N ARG A 11 -5.56 0.43 -11.07
CA ARG A 11 -4.50 0.24 -10.08
C ARG A 11 -4.82 -0.82 -9.02
N LEU A 12 -6.09 -1.23 -8.88
CA LEU A 12 -6.49 -2.41 -8.08
C LEU A 12 -6.40 -3.71 -8.88
N LYS A 13 -6.22 -3.63 -10.21
CA LYS A 13 -6.00 -4.79 -11.07
C LYS A 13 -4.58 -5.34 -10.99
N SER A 14 -3.62 -4.60 -10.42
CA SER A 14 -2.21 -4.99 -10.36
C SER A 14 -1.69 -5.11 -8.93
N THR A 15 -0.80 -6.07 -8.70
CA THR A 15 -0.12 -6.34 -7.42
C THR A 15 1.06 -5.42 -7.16
N ASN A 16 1.40 -4.53 -8.09
CA ASN A 16 2.56 -3.63 -8.04
C ASN A 16 2.66 -2.84 -6.72
N LEU A 17 1.53 -2.44 -6.13
CA LEU A 17 1.54 -1.72 -4.85
C LEU A 17 1.96 -2.62 -3.69
N LEU A 18 1.43 -3.84 -3.66
CA LEU A 18 1.78 -4.84 -2.66
C LEU A 18 3.23 -5.30 -2.81
N GLU A 19 3.70 -5.48 -4.05
CA GLU A 19 5.09 -5.83 -4.36
C GLU A 19 6.06 -4.75 -3.87
N ARG A 20 5.77 -3.47 -4.15
CA ARG A 20 6.59 -2.35 -3.66
C ARG A 20 6.59 -2.25 -2.13
N LEU A 21 5.45 -2.53 -1.49
CA LEU A 21 5.36 -2.54 -0.03
C LEU A 21 6.18 -3.69 0.56
N ASN A 22 6.07 -4.90 0.01
CA ASN A 22 6.85 -6.06 0.42
C ASN A 22 8.35 -5.85 0.22
N GLN A 23 8.75 -5.20 -0.88
CA GLN A 23 10.15 -4.86 -1.14
C GLN A 23 10.71 -3.91 -0.09
N GLU A 24 9.93 -2.91 0.35
CA GLU A 24 10.35 -1.97 1.40
C GLU A 24 10.48 -2.66 2.76
N VAL A 25 9.53 -3.55 3.12
CA VAL A 25 9.62 -4.38 4.32
C VAL A 25 10.89 -5.25 4.29
N ARG A 26 11.15 -5.94 3.17
CA ARG A 26 12.34 -6.79 2.97
C ARG A 26 13.65 -5.99 3.04
N ARG A 27 13.66 -4.76 2.52
CA ARG A 27 14.82 -3.86 2.60
C ARG A 27 15.15 -3.49 4.04
N ARG A 28 14.14 -3.16 4.86
CA ARG A 28 14.34 -2.82 6.28
C ARG A 28 14.66 -4.06 7.13
N GLU A 29 14.05 -5.22 6.82
CA GLU A 29 14.39 -6.51 7.43
C GLU A 29 15.87 -6.87 7.23
N LYS A 30 16.41 -6.65 6.01
CA LYS A 30 17.82 -6.95 5.68
C LYS A 30 18.82 -6.24 6.61
N VAL A 31 18.48 -5.05 7.12
CA VAL A 31 19.32 -4.31 8.07
C VAL A 31 19.23 -4.89 9.48
N ILE A 32 18.03 -5.32 9.91
CA ILE A 32 17.77 -5.85 11.26
C ILE A 32 18.33 -7.27 11.43
N ARG A 33 18.37 -8.06 10.36
CA ARG A 33 18.85 -9.47 10.29
C ARG A 33 18.02 -10.47 11.11
N ILE A 34 17.80 -10.24 12.40
CA ILE A 34 17.04 -11.11 13.31
C ILE A 34 16.20 -10.24 14.24
N PHE A 35 14.90 -10.51 14.33
CA PHE A 35 14.04 -9.80 15.27
C PHE A 35 14.13 -10.43 16.67
N PRO A 36 14.22 -9.62 17.74
CA PRO A 36 14.28 -10.13 19.11
C PRO A 36 12.94 -10.69 19.61
N ASN A 37 11.81 -10.28 19.01
CA ASN A 37 10.47 -10.80 19.29
C ASN A 37 9.47 -10.37 18.18
N HIS A 38 8.28 -10.96 18.19
CA HIS A 38 7.20 -10.62 17.24
C HIS A 38 6.72 -9.17 17.37
N ALA A 39 6.73 -8.58 18.57
CA ALA A 39 6.30 -7.20 18.75
C ALA A 39 7.22 -6.20 18.01
N SER A 40 8.53 -6.45 17.98
CA SER A 40 9.50 -5.66 17.22
C SER A 40 9.26 -5.76 15.71
N ALA A 41 8.90 -6.95 15.20
CA ALA A 41 8.52 -7.11 13.80
C ALA A 41 7.23 -6.34 13.47
N ASN A 42 6.21 -6.44 14.33
CA ASN A 42 4.95 -5.71 14.16
C ASN A 42 5.16 -4.19 14.18
N ARG A 43 6.07 -3.68 15.04
CA ARG A 43 6.42 -2.25 15.07
C ARG A 43 7.05 -1.79 13.76
N LEU A 44 7.96 -2.58 13.17
CA LEU A 44 8.55 -2.24 11.89
C LEU A 44 7.49 -2.18 10.78
N ILE A 45 6.67 -3.23 10.68
CA ILE A 45 5.63 -3.31 9.66
C ILE A 45 4.64 -2.17 9.84
N GLY A 46 4.22 -1.90 11.08
CA GLY A 46 3.35 -0.78 11.43
C GLY A 46 3.94 0.57 11.00
N ALA A 47 5.23 0.82 11.28
CA ALA A 47 5.89 2.04 10.85
C ALA A 47 5.94 2.18 9.32
N VAL A 48 6.26 1.11 8.58
CA VAL A 48 6.24 1.12 7.10
C VAL A 48 4.83 1.41 6.56
N LEU A 49 3.80 0.84 7.18
CA LEU A 49 2.41 1.08 6.80
C LEU A 49 1.98 2.52 7.07
N MET A 50 2.36 3.09 8.22
CA MET A 50 2.10 4.49 8.53
C MET A 50 2.76 5.41 7.51
N ASP A 51 4.06 5.22 7.22
CA ASP A 51 4.79 5.99 6.20
C ASP A 51 4.06 5.97 4.84
N LYS A 52 3.58 4.79 4.42
CA LYS A 52 2.85 4.62 3.15
C LYS A 52 1.46 5.23 3.19
N SER A 53 0.78 5.18 4.33
CA SER A 53 -0.52 5.82 4.50
C SER A 53 -0.43 7.34 4.39
N GLU A 54 0.61 7.94 4.97
CA GLU A 54 0.89 9.38 4.85
C GLU A 54 1.25 9.77 3.41
N GLU A 55 2.06 8.95 2.72
CA GLU A 55 2.36 9.14 1.29
C GLU A 55 1.09 9.10 0.44
N TRP A 56 0.15 8.20 0.74
CA TRP A 56 -1.12 8.10 0.00
C TRP A 56 -2.07 9.26 0.30
N LEU A 57 -2.09 9.75 1.54
CA LEU A 57 -2.89 10.91 1.94
C LEU A 57 -2.36 12.22 1.34
N SER A 58 -1.04 12.37 1.27
CA SER A 58 -0.37 13.53 0.67
C SER A 58 -0.35 13.50 -0.86
N SER A 59 -0.58 12.34 -1.48
CA SER A 59 -0.64 12.20 -2.93
C SER A 59 -1.91 12.83 -3.53
N THR A 60 -1.74 13.80 -4.44
CA THR A 60 -2.82 14.46 -5.21
C THR A 60 -3.71 13.47 -6.00
N ARG A 61 -3.19 12.28 -6.35
CA ARG A 61 -3.97 11.20 -7.00
C ARG A 61 -4.54 10.24 -5.95
N LYS A 62 -5.82 10.44 -5.62
CA LYS A 62 -6.59 9.49 -4.80
C LYS A 62 -6.55 8.09 -5.41
N TYR A 63 -6.05 7.13 -4.63
CA TYR A 63 -5.96 5.71 -5.04
C TYR A 63 -7.33 5.02 -5.04
N ILE A 64 -8.19 5.45 -4.11
CA ILE A 64 -9.58 5.04 -4.00
C ILE A 64 -10.39 6.33 -4.20
N SER A 65 -10.99 6.50 -5.37
CA SER A 65 -12.02 7.50 -5.58
C SER A 65 -13.32 6.97 -5.00
N ASN A 66 -13.86 7.62 -3.96
CA ASN A 66 -15.26 7.44 -3.57
C ASN A 66 -16.13 8.09 -4.67
N HIS A 67 -16.31 7.41 -5.80
CA HIS A 67 -17.40 7.75 -6.69
C HIS A 67 -18.67 7.20 -6.06
N SER A 68 -19.49 8.13 -5.58
CA SER A 68 -20.76 7.93 -4.89
C SER A 68 -21.55 6.75 -5.42
N ILE A 69 -21.90 5.84 -4.50
CA ILE A 69 -23.06 4.98 -4.68
C ILE A 69 -24.28 5.92 -4.57
N ASN A 70 -24.82 6.31 -5.72
CA ASN A 70 -26.17 6.83 -5.87
C ASN A 70 -26.98 5.77 -6.61
#